data_AF-A0A9E4ZRJ3-F1
#
_entry.id   AF-A0A9E4ZRJ3-F1
#
_cell.length_a   1.000
_cell.length_b   1.000
_cell.length_c   1.000
_cell.angle_alpha   90.00
_cell.angle_beta   90.00
_cell.angle_gamma   90.00
#
_symmetry.space_group_name_H-M   'P 1'
#
loop_
_entity.id
_entity.type
_entity.pdbx_description
1 polymer ?
#
loop_
_entity_poly.entity_id
_entity_poly.type
_entity_poly.pdbx_seq_one_letter_code
_entity_poly.pdbx_strand_id
1 'polypeptide(L)' 'MSEQKTVKERILEFLRSQKTPLMPKEISRITGLNYNTVRARLHDLRKEGLAERTAEGWIAKK' A
#
# COMPACT_ATOMS: atom_id res chain seq x y z
N MET A 1 5.03 22.20 -11.24
CA MET A 1 3.61 21.83 -11.31
C MET A 1 3.51 20.31 -11.29
N SER A 2 2.76 19.80 -10.32
CA SER A 2 2.27 18.43 -10.14
C SER A 2 3.33 17.31 -10.10
N GLU A 3 3.95 17.10 -8.93
CA GLU A 3 4.48 15.77 -8.59
C GLU A 3 3.30 14.79 -8.68
N GLN A 4 3.21 14.05 -9.78
CA GLN A 4 2.29 12.92 -9.84
C GLN A 4 2.76 11.93 -8.80
N LYS A 5 2.03 11.86 -7.68
CA LYS A 5 2.25 10.83 -6.65
C LYS A 5 2.33 9.49 -7.34
N THR A 6 3.48 8.85 -7.20
CA THR A 6 3.73 7.54 -7.79
C THR A 6 2.71 6.55 -7.24
N VAL A 7 2.47 5.46 -7.97
CA VAL A 7 1.57 4.39 -7.49
C VAL A 7 2.00 3.88 -6.11
N LYS A 8 3.31 3.89 -5.82
CA LYS A 8 3.87 3.54 -4.51
C LYS A 8 3.38 4.48 -3.41
N GLU A 9 3.49 5.79 -3.61
CA GLU A 9 3.06 6.80 -2.65
C GLU A 9 1.55 6.77 -2.44
N ARG A 10 0.76 6.58 -3.51
CA ARG A 10 -0.69 6.40 -3.40
C ARG A 10 -1.06 5.21 -2.51
N ILE A 11 -0.35 4.08 -2.64
CA ILE A 11 -0.58 2.90 -1.79
C ILE A 11 -0.16 3.20 -0.34
N LEU A 12 0.96 3.88 -0.13
CA LEU A 12 1.41 4.24 1.22
C LEU A 12 0.44 5.19 1.92
N GLU A 13 -0.01 6.24 1.22
CA GLU A 13 -1.01 7.17 1.75
C GLU A 13 -2.33 6.47 2.02
N PHE A 14 -2.75 5.58 1.13
CA PHE A 14 -3.93 4.75 1.35
C PHE A 14 -3.76 3.95 2.65
N LEU A 15 -2.68 3.19 2.80
CA LEU A 15 -2.40 2.43 4.02
C LEU A 15 -2.33 3.30 5.28
N ARG A 16 -1.81 4.54 5.20
CA ARG A 16 -1.78 5.49 6.32
C ARG A 16 -3.16 6.02 6.70
N SER A 17 -4.06 6.18 5.71
CA SER A 17 -5.44 6.58 5.94
C SER A 17 -6.29 5.47 6.58
N GLN A 18 -5.89 4.21 6.38
CA GLN A 18 -6.58 3.06 6.92
C GLN A 18 -6.08 2.74 8.32
N LYS A 19 -7.01 2.55 9.26
CA LYS A 19 -6.69 2.16 10.64
C LYS A 19 -6.58 0.65 10.82
N THR A 20 -6.96 -0.12 9.81
CA THR A 20 -7.02 -1.57 9.83
C THR A 20 -6.03 -2.17 8.81
N PRO A 21 -5.44 -3.34 9.10
CA PRO A 21 -4.70 -4.10 8.12
C PRO A 21 -5.60 -4.44 6.92
N LEU A 22 -5.07 -4.27 5.70
CA LEU A 22 -5.79 -4.64 4.48
C LEU A 22 -5.02 -5.62 3.61
N MET A 23 -5.72 -6.59 3.06
CA MET A 23 -5.13 -7.55 2.15
C MET A 23 -4.86 -6.91 0.78
N PRO A 24 -3.84 -7.37 0.02
CA PRO A 24 -3.53 -6.79 -1.30
C PRO A 24 -4.72 -6.81 -2.27
N LYS A 25 -5.61 -7.80 -2.14
CA LYS A 25 -6.84 -7.91 -2.92
C LYS A 25 -7.85 -6.81 -2.60
N GLU A 26 -7.97 -6.45 -1.33
CA GLU A 26 -8.84 -5.36 -0.86
C GLU A 26 -8.28 -4.01 -1.28
N ILE A 27 -6.98 -3.80 -1.08
CA ILE A 27 -6.28 -2.59 -1.53
C ILE A 27 -6.46 -2.41 -3.03
N SER A 28 -6.28 -3.46 -3.83
CA SER A 28 -6.52 -3.43 -5.28
C SER A 28 -7.96 -3.05 -5.63
N ARG A 29 -8.96 -3.64 -4.95
CA ARG A 29 -10.38 -3.35 -5.19
C ARG A 29 -10.74 -1.91 -4.83
N ILE A 30 -10.22 -1.39 -3.72
CA ILE A 30 -10.55 -0.04 -3.22
C ILE A 30 -9.81 1.04 -4.00
N THR A 31 -8.52 0.83 -4.29
CA THR A 31 -7.70 1.82 -5.00
C THR A 31 -7.87 1.76 -6.52
N GLY A 32 -8.50 0.70 -7.05
CA GLY A 32 -8.60 0.43 -8.49
C GLY A 32 -7.27 0.04 -9.14
N LEU A 33 -6.21 -0.16 -8.35
CA LEU A 33 -4.89 -0.53 -8.84
C LEU A 33 -4.83 -2.02 -9.14
N ASN A 34 -4.00 -2.39 -10.13
CA ASN A 34 -3.76 -3.80 -10.45
C ASN A 34 -3.17 -4.53 -9.23
N TYR A 35 -3.75 -5.69 -8.89
CA TYR A 35 -3.32 -6.53 -7.78
C TYR A 35 -1.81 -6.84 -7.79
N ASN A 36 -1.23 -7.12 -8.97
CA ASN A 36 0.20 -7.40 -9.10
C ASN A 36 1.05 -6.16 -8.79
N THR A 37 0.60 -4.99 -9.24
CA THR A 37 1.24 -3.71 -8.91
C THR A 37 1.16 -3.43 -7.41
N VAL A 38 -0.01 -3.66 -6.80
CA VAL A 38 -0.18 -3.51 -5.34
C VAL A 38 0.80 -4.42 -4.60
N ARG A 39 0.88 -5.71 -4.94
CA ARG A 39 1.84 -6.64 -4.33
C ARG A 39 3.30 -6.19 -4.48
N ALA A 40 3.70 -5.78 -5.68
CA ALA A 40 5.06 -5.31 -5.93
C ALA A 40 5.38 -4.08 -5.07
N ARG A 41 4.51 -3.07 -5.07
CA ARG A 41 4.71 -1.83 -4.31
C ARG A 41 4.65 -2.02 -2.81
N LEU A 42 3.78 -2.89 -2.30
CA LEU A 42 3.77 -3.26 -0.88
C LEU A 42 5.08 -3.90 -0.46
N HIS A 43 5.65 -4.75 -1.31
CA HIS A 43 6.96 -5.35 -1.04
C HIS A 43 8.10 -4.33 -1.08
N ASP A 44 8.08 -3.38 -2.01
CA ASP A 44 9.02 -2.25 -2.06
C ASP A 44 8.92 -1.42 -0.77
N LEU A 45 7.70 -1.03 -0.37
CA LEU A 45 7.44 -0.29 0.87
C LEU A 45 7.90 -1.05 2.12
N ARG A 46 7.80 -2.38 2.13
CA ARG A 46 8.32 -3.22 3.20
C ARG A 46 9.83 -3.15 3.31
N LYS A 47 10.53 -3.24 2.17
CA LYS A 47 12.00 -3.15 2.12
C LYS A 47 12.48 -1.78 2.58
N GLU A 48 11.72 -0.74 2.27
CA GLU A 48 11.97 0.64 2.70
C GLU A 48 11.55 0.89 4.16
N GLY A 49 10.95 -0.09 4.84
CA GLY A 49 10.50 0.05 6.23
C GLY A 49 9.25 0.91 6.42
N LEU A 50 8.57 1.28 5.33
CA LEU A 50 7.38 2.15 5.32
C LEU A 50 6.06 1.39 5.44
N ALA A 51 6.07 0.07 5.24
CA ALA A 51 4.91 -0.79 5.43
C ALA A 51 5.31 -2.13 6.06
N GLU A 52 4.36 -2.77 6.70
CA GLU A 52 4.56 -4.06 7.37
C GLU A 52 3.44 -5.02 7.01
N ARG A 53 3.80 -6.31 6.88
CA ARG A 53 2.84 -7.38 6.64
C ARG A 53 2.54 -8.09 7.95
N THR A 54 1.28 -8.03 8.35
CA THR A 54 0.71 -8.74 9.49
C THR A 54 -0.06 -9.98 9.00
N ALA A 55 -0.57 -10.80 9.94
CA ALA A 55 -1.42 -11.94 9.60
C ALA A 55 -2.75 -11.51 8.93
N GLU A 56 -3.26 -10.34 9.31
CA GLU A 56 -4.56 -9.82 8.86
C GLU A 56 -4.45 -8.96 7.59
N GLY A 57 -3.25 -8.51 7.22
CA GLY A 57 -3.03 -7.69 6.04
C GLY A 57 -1.79 -6.82 6.09
N TRP A 58 -1.79 -5.76 5.30
CA TRP A 58 -0.73 -4.77 5.24
C TRP A 58 -1.11 -3.51 6.00
N ILE A 59 -0.14 -2.97 6.74
CA ILE A 59 -0.25 -1.70 7.48
C ILE A 59 0.88 -0.76 7.07
N ALA A 60 0.64 0.54 7.13
CA ALA A 60 1.71 1.51 7.02
C ALA A 60 2.51 1.57 8.34
N LYS A 61 3.83 1.64 8.24
CA LYS A 61 4.70 1.94 9.37
C LYS A 61 4.76 3.45 9.57
N LYS A 62 4.75 3.86 10.83
CA LYS A 62 4.74 5.27 11.24
C LYS A 62 6.13 5.88 11.12
#